data_AF-A0A1Q5UAQ0-F1
#
_entry.id   AF-A0A1Q5UAQ0-F1
#
_cell.length_a   1.000
_cell.length_b   1.000
_cell.length_c   1.000
_cell.angle_alpha   90.00
_cell.angle_beta   90.00
_cell.angle_gamma   90.00
#
_symmetry.space_group_name_H-M   'P 1'
#
loop_
_entity.id
_entity.type
_entity.pdbx_description
1 polymer ?
#
loop_
_entity_poly.entity_id
_entity_poly.type
_entity_poly.pdbx_seq_one_letter_code
_entity_poly.pdbx_strand_id
1 'polypeptide(L)'
;MPPVRLPDTLWNMLRAHCPIRTVEEEQQELFKDATPCTVPVTTFARTVDRALRAYFAVLKFTDHIQVVYVQGSTGKVDVCFDKKHGMLNIHCRWLDFACTHYRSFCRPWSPSNLTDTNAPFFCCHVVEELLVRSIASIFKAHSTSRPAEIKFMRQIGRRLRYLPHSIKLKPYPGGILVSWEDNETEVFRTLSPSGPDYHVVLHDGNCANAEMALLHDKAALPNEVVPCGCRQQFARQTHRMCLFTGLSHTSTYYAMIALNEDRAFYGVPSDRLSPGSYESVEYLSQ
;
A
#
# COMPACT_ATOMS: atom_id res chain seq x y z
N MET A 1 -28.68 26.00 15.08
CA MET A 1 -29.38 25.81 13.78
C MET A 1 -28.45 25.06 12.84
N PRO A 2 -28.87 23.93 12.24
CA PRO A 2 -28.12 23.30 11.16
C PRO A 2 -28.22 24.17 9.88
N PRO A 3 -27.19 24.16 9.01
CA PRO A 3 -27.25 24.86 7.74
C PRO A 3 -28.38 24.29 6.86
N VAL A 4 -29.16 25.19 6.24
CA VAL A 4 -30.28 24.84 5.35
C VAL A 4 -29.81 24.96 3.90
N ARG A 5 -30.11 23.94 3.08
CA ARG A 5 -29.77 23.96 1.64
C ARG A 5 -30.53 25.11 0.96
N LEU A 6 -29.80 25.91 0.19
CA LEU A 6 -30.41 26.97 -0.61
C LEU A 6 -31.33 26.38 -1.68
N PRO A 7 -32.52 26.95 -1.93
CA PRO A 7 -33.36 26.58 -3.08
C PRO A 7 -32.61 26.74 -4.40
N ASP A 8 -32.80 25.80 -5.34
CA ASP A 8 -32.06 25.77 -6.60
C ASP A 8 -32.27 27.05 -7.45
N THR A 9 -33.43 27.71 -7.33
CA THR A 9 -33.72 29.01 -7.96
C THR A 9 -32.81 30.13 -7.47
N LEU A 10 -32.61 30.24 -6.14
CA LEU A 10 -31.70 31.22 -5.56
C LEU A 10 -30.25 30.89 -5.87
N TRP A 11 -29.90 29.60 -5.88
CA TRP A 11 -28.57 29.13 -6.26
C TRP A 11 -28.23 29.51 -7.71
N ASN A 12 -29.16 29.30 -8.65
CA ASN A 12 -28.98 29.65 -10.06
C ASN A 12 -28.87 31.16 -10.27
N MET A 13 -29.65 31.98 -9.55
CA MET A 13 -29.52 33.44 -9.58
C MET A 13 -28.15 33.91 -9.09
N LEU A 14 -27.66 33.35 -7.98
CA LEU A 14 -26.33 33.65 -7.45
C LEU A 14 -25.22 33.27 -8.45
N ARG A 15 -25.35 32.11 -9.09
CA ARG A 15 -24.39 31.60 -10.07
C ARG A 15 -24.36 32.42 -11.37
N ALA A 16 -25.47 33.09 -11.73
CA ALA A 16 -25.54 33.96 -12.90
C ALA A 16 -24.75 35.28 -12.74
N HIS A 17 -24.56 35.74 -11.50
CA HIS A 17 -23.97 37.06 -11.20
C HIS A 17 -22.64 37.00 -10.44
N CYS A 18 -22.30 35.85 -9.85
CA CYS A 18 -21.03 35.61 -9.18
C CYS A 18 -20.46 34.24 -9.60
N PRO A 19 -19.13 34.08 -9.70
CA PRO A 19 -18.50 32.79 -9.95
C PRO A 19 -18.52 31.92 -8.68
N ILE A 20 -19.72 31.64 -8.16
CA ILE A 20 -19.93 30.79 -7.00
C ILE A 20 -19.91 29.35 -7.48
N ARG A 21 -19.01 28.58 -6.87
CA ARG A 21 -18.83 27.15 -7.12
C ARG A 21 -19.38 26.34 -5.95
N THR A 22 -19.92 25.17 -6.23
CA THR A 22 -20.10 24.15 -5.18
C THR A 22 -18.74 23.70 -4.65
N VAL A 23 -18.74 22.99 -3.52
CA VAL A 23 -17.50 22.41 -2.98
C VAL A 23 -16.84 21.48 -4.02
N GLU A 24 -17.65 20.74 -4.76
CA GLU A 24 -17.20 19.82 -5.82
C GLU A 24 -16.63 20.57 -7.03
N GLU A 25 -17.32 21.61 -7.49
CA GLU A 25 -16.85 22.45 -8.60
C GLU A 25 -15.52 23.13 -8.26
N GLU A 26 -15.36 23.61 -7.03
CA GLU A 26 -14.10 24.19 -6.56
C GLU A 26 -12.99 23.13 -6.43
N GLN A 27 -13.31 21.93 -5.92
CA GLN A 27 -12.34 20.83 -5.85
C GLN A 27 -11.84 20.42 -7.24
N GLN A 28 -12.74 20.33 -8.22
CA GLN A 28 -12.38 20.02 -9.61
C GLN A 28 -11.53 21.12 -10.22
N GLU A 29 -11.88 22.38 -10.02
CA GLU A 29 -11.11 23.51 -10.55
C GLU A 29 -9.71 23.60 -9.92
N LEU A 30 -9.55 23.29 -8.64
CA LEU A 30 -8.23 23.25 -7.98
C LEU A 30 -7.31 22.13 -8.51
N PHE A 31 -7.89 21.09 -9.13
CA PHE A 31 -7.19 19.95 -9.70
C PHE A 31 -7.05 20.00 -11.22
N LYS A 32 -7.81 20.86 -11.91
CA LYS A 32 -7.92 20.93 -13.37
C LYS A 32 -6.59 21.15 -14.08
N ASP A 33 -5.75 22.01 -13.52
CA ASP A 33 -4.43 22.36 -14.06
C ASP A 33 -3.28 21.79 -13.19
N ALA A 34 -3.60 20.85 -12.30
CA ALA A 34 -2.61 20.26 -11.41
C ALA A 34 -1.66 19.35 -12.20
N THR A 35 -0.36 19.56 -12.04
CA THR A 35 0.64 18.80 -12.78
C THR A 35 0.83 17.41 -12.16
N PRO A 36 0.83 16.32 -12.95
CA PRO A 36 1.15 14.99 -12.45
C PRO A 36 2.53 14.95 -11.79
N CYS A 37 2.64 14.22 -10.69
CA CYS A 37 3.92 13.91 -10.08
C CYS A 37 4.21 12.41 -10.14
N THR A 38 5.48 12.07 -10.28
CA THR A 38 5.95 10.68 -10.18
C THR A 38 5.93 10.22 -8.72
N VAL A 39 5.59 8.95 -8.50
CA VAL A 39 5.72 8.36 -7.16
C VAL A 39 7.21 8.35 -6.78
N PRO A 40 7.60 8.98 -5.65
CA PRO A 40 8.99 8.94 -5.19
C PRO A 40 9.46 7.49 -4.96
N VAL A 41 10.74 7.24 -5.21
CA VAL A 41 11.36 5.91 -5.03
C VAL A 41 11.62 5.53 -3.56
N THR A 42 11.01 6.24 -2.61
CA THR A 42 11.14 5.93 -1.18
C THR A 42 10.28 4.74 -0.79
N THR A 43 10.71 3.97 0.20
CA THR A 43 9.93 2.84 0.73
C THR A 43 8.54 3.29 1.18
N PHE A 44 8.45 4.44 1.85
CA PHE A 44 7.17 5.01 2.30
C PHE A 44 6.22 5.25 1.12
N ALA A 45 6.64 6.02 0.11
CA ALA A 45 5.80 6.37 -1.02
C ALA A 45 5.36 5.13 -1.81
N ARG A 46 6.28 4.20 -2.08
CA ARG A 46 5.98 2.93 -2.76
C ARG A 46 4.97 2.10 -1.96
N THR A 47 5.07 2.07 -0.64
CA THR A 47 4.14 1.29 0.19
C THR A 47 2.76 1.92 0.23
N VAL A 48 2.66 3.25 0.38
CA VAL A 48 1.39 3.98 0.32
C VAL A 48 0.70 3.77 -1.03
N ASP A 49 1.43 3.98 -2.14
CA ASP A 49 0.89 3.80 -3.48
C ASP A 49 0.44 2.36 -3.73
N ARG A 50 1.30 1.39 -3.42
CA ARG A 50 0.98 -0.02 -3.64
C ARG A 50 -0.21 -0.48 -2.81
N ALA A 51 -0.28 -0.11 -1.53
CA ALA A 51 -1.40 -0.48 -0.66
C ALA A 51 -2.72 0.16 -1.13
N LEU A 52 -2.68 1.41 -1.58
CA LEU A 52 -3.84 2.10 -2.12
C LEU A 52 -4.29 1.50 -3.47
N ARG A 53 -3.37 1.14 -4.35
CA ARG A 53 -3.72 0.45 -5.61
C ARG A 53 -4.26 -0.95 -5.35
N ALA A 54 -3.66 -1.70 -4.43
CA ALA A 54 -4.15 -3.01 -4.01
C ALA A 54 -5.57 -2.91 -3.45
N TYR A 55 -5.86 -1.85 -2.69
CA TYR A 55 -7.20 -1.54 -2.26
C TYR A 55 -8.20 -1.44 -3.43
N PHE A 56 -7.92 -0.60 -4.42
CA PHE A 56 -8.83 -0.42 -5.56
C PHE A 56 -8.94 -1.71 -6.37
N ALA A 57 -7.85 -2.47 -6.48
CA ALA A 57 -7.87 -3.77 -7.11
C ALA A 57 -8.77 -4.78 -6.40
N VAL A 58 -9.06 -4.66 -5.08
CA VAL A 58 -10.05 -5.52 -4.40
C VAL A 58 -11.46 -5.21 -4.89
N LEU A 59 -11.72 -3.94 -5.16
CA LEU A 59 -13.03 -3.43 -5.52
C LEU A 59 -13.22 -3.48 -7.03
N LYS A 60 -13.88 -4.54 -7.52
CA LYS A 60 -14.14 -4.72 -8.95
C LYS A 60 -14.80 -3.51 -9.62
N PHE A 61 -15.64 -2.77 -8.89
CA PHE A 61 -16.29 -1.58 -9.45
C PHE A 61 -15.32 -0.39 -9.65
N THR A 62 -14.12 -0.43 -9.06
CA THR A 62 -13.07 0.57 -9.24
C THR A 62 -11.96 0.15 -10.21
N ASP A 63 -12.10 -0.99 -10.91
CA ASP A 63 -11.08 -1.48 -11.86
C ASP A 63 -10.77 -0.49 -13.00
N HIS A 64 -11.73 0.40 -13.31
CA HIS A 64 -11.61 1.46 -14.31
C HIS A 64 -10.99 2.75 -13.77
N ILE A 65 -10.72 2.84 -12.46
CA ILE A 65 -10.23 4.06 -11.82
C ILE A 65 -8.70 4.09 -11.86
N GLN A 66 -8.16 5.13 -12.49
CA GLN A 66 -6.72 5.38 -12.52
C GLN A 66 -6.31 6.29 -11.35
N VAL A 67 -5.43 5.81 -10.49
CA VAL A 67 -4.81 6.64 -9.43
C VAL A 67 -3.69 7.47 -10.02
N VAL A 68 -3.81 8.79 -9.91
CA VAL A 68 -2.84 9.79 -10.38
C VAL A 68 -2.47 10.69 -9.21
N TYR A 69 -1.17 10.87 -8.98
CA TYR A 69 -0.71 11.86 -8.00
C TYR A 69 -0.41 13.17 -8.71
N VAL A 70 -0.81 14.28 -8.11
CA VAL A 70 -0.65 15.61 -8.69
C VAL A 70 -0.14 16.61 -7.67
N GLN A 71 0.55 17.63 -8.17
CA GLN A 71 0.94 18.79 -7.39
C GLN A 71 -0.22 19.79 -7.46
N GLY A 72 -1.06 19.79 -6.42
CA GLY A 72 -2.20 20.70 -6.32
C GLY A 72 -1.76 22.11 -5.90
N SER A 73 -2.65 23.08 -6.10
CA SER A 73 -2.52 24.39 -5.48
C SER A 73 -2.57 24.25 -3.95
N THR A 74 -1.76 25.03 -3.26
CA THR A 74 -1.40 24.84 -1.84
C THR A 74 -2.59 24.49 -0.92
N GLY A 75 -2.57 23.27 -0.40
CA GLY A 75 -3.04 22.94 0.94
C GLY A 75 -4.52 22.59 1.16
N LYS A 76 -5.44 22.87 0.22
CA LYS A 76 -6.89 22.81 0.49
C LYS A 76 -7.60 21.51 0.13
N VAL A 77 -7.12 20.75 -0.85
CA VAL A 77 -7.83 19.55 -1.34
C VAL A 77 -6.87 18.37 -1.42
N ASP A 78 -7.28 17.24 -0.83
CA ASP A 78 -6.49 16.02 -0.74
C ASP A 78 -6.67 15.09 -1.93
N VAL A 79 -7.93 14.87 -2.30
CA VAL A 79 -8.34 13.89 -3.29
C VAL A 79 -9.52 14.45 -4.08
N CYS A 80 -9.50 14.25 -5.39
CA CYS A 80 -10.60 14.60 -6.30
C CYS A 80 -10.79 13.48 -7.32
N PHE A 81 -12.01 12.93 -7.40
CA PHE A 81 -12.37 11.95 -8.44
C PHE A 81 -12.97 12.65 -9.66
N ASP A 82 -12.24 12.62 -10.76
CA ASP A 82 -12.73 13.04 -12.07
C ASP A 82 -13.48 11.88 -12.75
N LYS A 83 -14.81 11.93 -12.63
CA LYS A 83 -15.71 10.95 -13.24
C LYS A 83 -15.61 10.90 -14.77
N LYS A 84 -15.27 12.00 -15.44
CA LYS A 84 -15.23 12.05 -16.91
C LYS A 84 -14.09 11.20 -17.46
N HIS A 85 -12.94 11.25 -16.79
CA HIS A 85 -11.73 10.54 -17.20
C HIS A 85 -11.46 9.27 -16.38
N GLY A 86 -12.27 8.99 -15.35
CA GLY A 86 -12.04 7.86 -14.44
C GLY A 86 -10.77 8.02 -13.60
N MET A 87 -10.35 9.26 -13.32
CA MET A 87 -9.10 9.55 -12.63
C MET A 87 -9.35 9.93 -11.18
N LEU A 88 -8.69 9.24 -10.26
CA LEU A 88 -8.59 9.65 -8.86
C LEU A 88 -7.31 10.45 -8.67
N ASN A 89 -7.44 11.77 -8.66
CA ASN A 89 -6.33 12.66 -8.44
C ASN A 89 -6.06 12.81 -6.94
N ILE A 90 -4.83 12.55 -6.52
CA ILE A 90 -4.38 12.61 -5.13
C ILE A 90 -3.23 13.60 -5.01
N HIS A 91 -3.29 14.47 -4.01
CA HIS A 91 -2.22 15.43 -3.79
C HIS A 91 -0.90 14.72 -3.42
N CYS A 92 0.20 15.06 -4.10
CA CYS A 92 1.52 14.42 -3.96
C CYS A 92 2.08 14.37 -2.52
N ARG A 93 1.71 15.35 -1.69
CA ARG A 93 2.01 15.40 -0.24
C ARG A 93 1.78 14.08 0.52
N TRP A 94 0.81 13.26 0.10
CA TRP A 94 0.50 11.97 0.71
C TRP A 94 1.59 10.91 0.51
N LEU A 95 2.51 11.14 -0.43
CA LEU A 95 3.68 10.31 -0.68
C LEU A 95 4.93 10.85 0.03
N ASP A 96 4.85 12.03 0.63
CA ASP A 96 5.93 12.63 1.39
C ASP A 96 5.74 12.33 2.88
N PHE A 97 6.73 11.64 3.46
CA PHE A 97 6.69 11.23 4.86
C PHE A 97 6.55 12.44 5.78
N ALA A 98 7.42 13.45 5.65
CA ALA A 98 7.45 14.61 6.53
C ALA A 98 6.15 15.43 6.44
N CYS A 99 5.65 15.66 5.22
CA CYS A 99 4.42 16.42 4.99
C CYS A 99 3.19 15.72 5.57
N THR A 100 3.13 14.40 5.43
CA THR A 100 2.01 13.60 5.95
C THR A 100 2.03 13.59 7.48
N HIS A 101 3.20 13.36 8.09
CA HIS A 101 3.33 13.23 9.53
C HIS A 101 3.28 14.57 10.28
N TYR A 102 3.55 15.69 9.61
CA TYR A 102 3.33 17.02 10.18
C TYR A 102 1.84 17.31 10.45
N ARG A 103 0.92 16.70 9.69
CA ARG A 103 -0.52 16.98 9.76
C ARG A 103 -1.34 15.82 10.35
N SER A 104 -0.86 14.59 10.23
CA SER A 104 -1.53 13.40 10.74
C SER A 104 -1.15 13.13 12.19
N PHE A 105 -2.13 12.71 13.01
CA PHE A 105 -1.91 12.23 14.37
C PHE A 105 -1.25 10.85 14.36
N CYS A 106 0.01 10.80 13.93
CA CYS A 106 0.84 9.62 14.04
C CYS A 106 1.11 9.37 15.52
N ARG A 107 1.33 8.09 15.90
CA ARG A 107 1.66 7.79 17.31
C ARG A 107 2.85 8.64 17.77
N PRO A 108 2.84 9.19 19.00
CA PRO A 108 3.88 10.10 19.50
C PRO A 108 5.29 9.48 19.58
N TRP A 109 5.40 8.16 19.42
CA TRP A 109 6.65 7.40 19.35
C TRP A 109 7.19 7.22 17.93
N SER A 110 6.54 7.85 16.94
CA SER A 110 7.12 8.11 15.62
C SER A 110 8.51 8.69 15.84
N PRO A 111 9.59 8.00 15.42
CA PRO A 111 10.93 8.49 15.70
C PRO A 111 11.09 9.85 15.02
N SER A 112 11.11 10.91 15.83
CA SER A 112 11.15 12.30 15.38
C SER A 112 12.43 12.64 14.61
N ASN A 113 13.39 11.69 14.59
CA ASN A 113 14.73 11.77 14.01
C ASN A 113 14.94 10.81 12.83
N LEU A 114 13.90 10.27 12.19
CA LEU A 114 14.07 9.58 10.91
C LEU A 114 14.26 10.61 9.79
N THR A 115 15.49 11.13 9.68
CA THR A 115 15.99 11.69 8.42
C THR A 115 16.11 10.61 7.34
N ASP A 116 15.98 9.34 7.72
CA ASP A 116 16.01 8.21 6.82
C ASP A 116 14.63 8.01 6.18
N THR A 117 14.47 8.49 4.94
CA THR A 117 13.30 8.26 4.08
C THR A 117 13.04 6.77 3.79
N ASN A 118 13.97 5.88 4.17
CA ASN A 118 13.86 4.43 4.06
C ASN A 118 13.52 3.75 5.40
N ALA A 119 13.08 4.52 6.40
CA ALA A 119 12.69 3.96 7.68
C ALA A 119 11.64 2.83 7.52
N PRO A 120 11.78 1.71 8.23
CA PRO A 120 10.89 0.55 8.14
C PRO A 120 9.49 0.79 8.75
N PHE A 121 9.14 2.05 9.02
CA PHE A 121 7.89 2.39 9.70
C PHE A 121 6.76 2.51 8.68
N PHE A 122 5.90 1.50 8.62
CA PHE A 122 4.68 1.55 7.82
C PHE A 122 3.57 2.25 8.60
N CYS A 123 3.06 3.35 8.04
CA CYS A 123 1.93 4.08 8.59
C CYS A 123 0.63 3.62 7.96
N CYS A 124 0.11 2.49 8.43
CA CYS A 124 -1.19 1.97 7.98
C CYS A 124 -2.30 3.03 8.03
N HIS A 125 -2.28 3.91 9.03
CA HIS A 125 -3.24 5.01 9.19
C HIS A 125 -3.25 6.00 8.03
N VAL A 126 -2.12 6.24 7.36
CA VAL A 126 -2.04 7.14 6.18
C VAL A 126 -2.84 6.55 5.03
N VAL A 127 -2.66 5.26 4.78
CA VAL A 127 -3.40 4.53 3.75
C VAL A 127 -4.89 4.51 4.10
N GLU A 128 -5.25 4.27 5.37
CA GLU A 128 -6.64 4.31 5.84
C GLU A 128 -7.28 5.70 5.67
N GLU A 129 -6.57 6.78 6.04
CA GLU A 129 -7.09 8.14 5.92
C GLU A 129 -7.27 8.56 4.45
N LEU A 130 -6.25 8.31 3.63
CA LEU A 130 -6.30 8.58 2.19
C LEU A 130 -7.43 7.78 1.53
N LEU A 131 -7.63 6.57 2.01
CA LEU A 131 -8.69 5.72 1.53
C LEU A 131 -10.09 6.26 1.85
N VAL A 132 -10.34 6.66 3.10
CA VAL A 132 -11.62 7.27 3.49
C VAL A 132 -11.93 8.48 2.59
N ARG A 133 -10.93 9.33 2.35
CA ARG A 133 -11.08 10.50 1.46
C ARG A 133 -11.38 10.10 0.01
N SER A 134 -10.72 9.07 -0.48
CA SER A 134 -10.89 8.56 -1.85
C SER A 134 -12.27 7.92 -2.07
N ILE A 135 -12.69 7.05 -1.16
CA ILE A 135 -14.04 6.47 -1.10
C ILE A 135 -15.09 7.56 -1.07
N ALA A 136 -14.95 8.53 -0.16
CA ALA A 136 -15.92 9.62 -0.07
C ALA A 136 -16.02 10.40 -1.39
N SER A 137 -14.89 10.60 -2.10
CA SER A 137 -14.89 11.24 -3.42
C SER A 137 -15.58 10.39 -4.49
N ILE A 138 -15.24 9.09 -4.57
CA ILE A 138 -15.78 8.15 -5.56
C ILE A 138 -17.27 7.85 -5.31
N PHE A 139 -17.65 7.54 -4.07
CA PHE A 139 -19.03 7.19 -3.72
C PHE A 139 -19.95 8.40 -3.63
N LYS A 140 -19.47 9.62 -3.42
CA LYS A 140 -20.33 10.80 -3.69
C LYS A 140 -20.79 10.85 -5.15
N ALA A 141 -20.00 10.28 -6.07
CA ALA A 141 -20.35 10.18 -7.48
C ALA A 141 -21.20 8.92 -7.85
N HIS A 142 -21.44 8.01 -6.90
CA HIS A 142 -22.15 6.73 -7.09
C HIS A 142 -23.17 6.45 -5.98
N SER A 143 -24.39 6.00 -6.30
CA SER A 143 -25.45 5.71 -5.33
C SER A 143 -25.22 4.43 -4.50
N THR A 144 -24.11 4.33 -3.77
CA THR A 144 -23.81 3.18 -2.89
C THR A 144 -24.34 3.40 -1.47
N SER A 145 -24.84 2.33 -0.84
CA SER A 145 -25.38 2.41 0.52
C SER A 145 -24.27 2.50 1.57
N ARG A 146 -24.47 3.36 2.57
CA ARG A 146 -23.56 3.57 3.72
C ARG A 146 -23.17 2.29 4.49
N PRO A 147 -24.06 1.28 4.67
CA PRO A 147 -23.67 0.02 5.31
C PRO A 147 -22.64 -0.80 4.50
N ALA A 148 -22.72 -0.75 3.16
CA ALA A 148 -21.76 -1.42 2.31
C ALA A 148 -20.37 -0.79 2.47
N GLU A 149 -20.29 0.55 2.45
CA GLU A 149 -19.07 1.32 2.72
C GLU A 149 -18.38 0.91 4.03
N ILE A 150 -19.13 0.82 5.13
CA ILE A 150 -18.59 0.42 6.45
C ILE A 150 -18.05 -1.02 6.42
N LYS A 151 -18.78 -1.95 5.81
CA LYS A 151 -18.34 -3.35 5.70
C LYS A 151 -17.04 -3.43 4.89
N PHE A 152 -16.93 -2.65 3.81
CA PHE A 152 -15.72 -2.57 3.01
C PHE A 152 -14.54 -2.04 3.83
N MET A 153 -14.70 -0.89 4.49
CA MET A 153 -13.63 -0.31 5.33
C MET A 153 -13.10 -1.29 6.37
N ARG A 154 -13.98 -2.06 7.02
CA ARG A 154 -13.57 -3.10 7.98
C ARG A 154 -12.77 -4.23 7.33
N GLN A 155 -13.15 -4.66 6.12
CA GLN A 155 -12.45 -5.72 5.41
C GLN A 155 -11.04 -5.29 4.98
N ILE A 156 -10.88 -4.03 4.62
CA ILE A 156 -9.59 -3.46 4.24
C ILE A 156 -8.69 -3.22 5.44
N GLY A 157 -9.21 -2.69 6.55
CA GLY A 157 -8.42 -2.57 7.78
C GLY A 157 -7.86 -3.92 8.25
N ARG A 158 -8.59 -5.03 8.03
CA ARG A 158 -8.06 -6.38 8.27
C ARG A 158 -6.87 -6.73 7.36
N ARG A 159 -6.95 -6.42 6.06
CA ARG A 159 -5.85 -6.70 5.12
C ARG A 159 -4.62 -5.86 5.37
N LEU A 160 -4.80 -4.59 5.75
CA LEU A 160 -3.70 -3.70 6.12
C LEU A 160 -2.97 -4.18 7.38
N ARG A 161 -3.68 -4.81 8.33
CA ARG A 161 -3.04 -5.40 9.52
C ARG A 161 -2.02 -6.49 9.19
N TYR A 162 -2.33 -7.31 8.20
CA TYR A 162 -1.45 -8.40 7.74
C TYR A 162 -0.63 -8.03 6.50
N LEU A 163 -0.56 -6.74 6.11
CA LEU A 163 0.26 -6.32 4.97
C LEU A 163 1.73 -6.48 5.33
N PRO A 164 2.50 -7.32 4.60
CA PRO A 164 3.94 -7.41 4.82
C PRO A 164 4.62 -6.10 4.46
N HIS A 165 5.53 -5.66 5.31
CA HIS A 165 6.38 -4.50 5.07
C HIS A 165 7.78 -4.77 5.62
N SER A 166 8.71 -3.84 5.37
CA SER A 166 10.10 -3.96 5.85
C SER A 166 10.77 -5.27 5.44
N ILE A 167 10.45 -5.74 4.23
CA ILE A 167 10.94 -7.02 3.69
C ILE A 167 12.45 -6.89 3.45
N LYS A 168 13.21 -7.80 4.05
CA LYS A 168 14.67 -7.82 4.01
C LYS A 168 15.16 -9.19 3.55
N LEU A 169 16.12 -9.16 2.63
CA LEU A 169 16.87 -10.33 2.20
C LEU A 169 18.28 -10.22 2.79
N LYS A 170 18.77 -11.32 3.36
CA LYS A 170 20.14 -11.43 3.85
C LYS A 170 20.80 -12.66 3.23
N PRO A 171 22.05 -12.54 2.72
CA PRO A 171 22.84 -13.72 2.37
C PRO A 171 22.92 -14.66 3.58
N TYR A 172 22.79 -15.96 3.33
CA TYR A 172 22.93 -17.00 4.34
C TYR A 172 23.75 -18.14 3.75
N PRO A 173 24.55 -18.90 4.53
CA PRO A 173 25.28 -20.05 4.02
C PRO A 173 24.43 -20.96 3.13
N GLY A 174 24.74 -20.99 1.83
CA GLY A 174 24.02 -21.78 0.82
C GLY A 174 22.63 -21.27 0.43
N GLY A 175 22.28 -20.03 0.74
CA GLY A 175 20.92 -19.52 0.53
C GLY A 175 20.69 -18.03 0.81
N ILE A 176 19.41 -17.66 0.89
CA ILE A 176 18.94 -16.33 1.25
C ILE A 176 17.92 -16.46 2.37
N LEU A 177 18.16 -15.74 3.46
CA LEU A 177 17.20 -15.58 4.54
C LEU A 177 16.29 -14.39 4.24
N VAL A 178 14.99 -14.65 4.15
CA VAL A 178 13.94 -13.65 3.95
C VAL A 178 13.28 -13.38 5.30
N SER A 179 13.14 -12.11 5.66
CA SER A 179 12.42 -11.66 6.87
C SER A 179 11.54 -10.46 6.57
N TRP A 180 10.43 -10.28 7.29
CA TRP A 180 9.53 -9.15 7.13
C TRP A 180 8.88 -8.74 8.44
N GLU A 181 8.12 -7.65 8.42
CA GLU A 181 7.26 -7.19 9.50
C GLU A 181 5.81 -7.10 9.02
N ASP A 182 4.86 -7.07 9.96
CA ASP A 182 3.46 -6.76 9.71
C ASP A 182 2.91 -5.85 10.83
N ASN A 183 1.68 -5.37 10.64
CA ASN A 183 1.07 -4.39 11.54
C ASN A 183 0.27 -5.00 12.69
N GLU A 184 0.31 -6.32 12.88
CA GLU A 184 -0.44 -6.97 13.94
C GLU A 184 0.28 -6.82 15.28
N THR A 185 -0.46 -6.76 16.37
CA THR A 185 0.13 -6.54 17.69
C THR A 185 0.80 -7.82 18.22
N GLU A 186 1.94 -7.68 18.91
CA GLU A 186 2.61 -8.82 19.58
C GLU A 186 1.69 -9.53 20.60
N VAL A 187 0.77 -8.79 21.21
CA VAL A 187 -0.26 -9.37 22.10
C VAL A 187 -1.15 -10.35 21.34
N PHE A 188 -1.62 -9.99 20.14
CA PHE A 188 -2.44 -10.88 19.33
C PHE A 188 -1.65 -12.10 18.85
N ARG A 189 -0.36 -11.93 18.52
CA ARG A 189 0.53 -13.03 18.11
C ARG A 189 0.75 -14.05 19.23
N THR A 190 1.00 -13.58 20.44
CA THR A 190 1.28 -14.46 21.59
C THR A 190 0.04 -15.23 22.06
N LEU A 191 -1.15 -14.65 21.89
CA LEU A 191 -2.43 -15.31 22.21
C LEU A 191 -2.86 -16.36 21.18
N SER A 192 -2.32 -16.33 19.96
CA SER A 192 -2.63 -17.28 18.89
C SER A 192 -1.35 -17.90 18.31
N PRO A 193 -0.76 -18.92 18.96
CA PRO A 193 0.45 -19.58 18.47
C PRO A 193 0.25 -20.32 17.13
N SER A 194 -1.02 -20.51 16.72
CA SER A 194 -1.43 -21.00 15.40
C SER A 194 -1.81 -19.86 14.44
N GLY A 195 -1.12 -18.72 14.53
CA GLY A 195 -1.33 -17.58 13.64
C GLY A 195 -1.27 -17.95 12.15
N PRO A 196 -1.82 -17.11 11.27
CA PRO A 196 -1.91 -17.42 9.85
C PRO A 196 -0.54 -17.57 9.20
N ASP A 197 -0.51 -18.28 8.07
CA ASP A 197 0.70 -18.43 7.26
C ASP A 197 0.79 -17.31 6.23
N TYR A 198 2.02 -16.85 6.01
CA TYR A 198 2.38 -16.03 4.85
C TYR A 198 2.87 -16.94 3.73
N HIS A 199 2.49 -16.60 2.51
CA HIS A 199 3.06 -17.16 1.30
C HIS A 199 4.20 -16.25 0.82
N VAL A 200 5.40 -16.82 0.77
CA VAL A 200 6.63 -16.13 0.37
C VAL A 200 7.12 -16.74 -0.93
N VAL A 201 7.24 -15.93 -1.98
CA VAL A 201 7.84 -16.36 -3.26
C VAL A 201 9.15 -15.61 -3.46
N LEU A 202 10.23 -16.37 -3.65
CA LEU A 202 11.54 -15.84 -3.99
C LEU A 202 11.73 -15.93 -5.51
N HIS A 203 11.53 -14.80 -6.18
CA HIS A 203 11.63 -14.68 -7.62
C HIS A 203 13.06 -14.47 -8.08
N ASP A 204 13.41 -15.07 -9.22
CA ASP A 204 14.66 -14.75 -9.92
C ASP A 204 14.64 -13.31 -10.47
N GLY A 205 15.84 -12.73 -10.57
CA GLY A 205 16.23 -11.53 -11.30
C GLY A 205 15.31 -11.17 -12.48
N ASN A 206 15.14 -12.14 -13.35
CA ASN A 206 14.51 -11.98 -14.65
C ASN A 206 13.05 -12.47 -14.68
N CYS A 207 12.45 -12.77 -13.53
CA CYS A 207 11.07 -13.22 -13.45
C CYS A 207 10.12 -12.11 -13.90
N ALA A 208 9.48 -12.29 -15.06
CA ALA A 208 8.58 -11.29 -15.63
C ALA A 208 7.37 -11.02 -14.73
N ASN A 209 7.01 -9.74 -14.59
CA ASN A 209 5.72 -9.21 -14.15
C ASN A 209 5.20 -9.58 -12.74
N ALA A 210 5.90 -10.40 -11.96
CA ALA A 210 5.47 -10.69 -10.59
C ALA A 210 5.54 -9.46 -9.67
N GLU A 211 6.48 -8.54 -9.92
CA GLU A 211 6.69 -7.33 -9.11
C GLU A 211 5.47 -6.39 -9.12
N MET A 212 4.74 -6.37 -10.23
CA MET A 212 3.55 -5.51 -10.41
C MET A 212 2.28 -6.09 -9.79
N ALA A 213 2.28 -7.37 -9.39
CA ALA A 213 1.10 -8.01 -8.80
C ALA A 213 0.76 -7.34 -7.47
N LEU A 214 -0.47 -6.83 -7.33
CA LEU A 214 -0.93 -6.13 -6.13
C LEU A 214 -1.60 -7.08 -5.12
N LEU A 215 -2.29 -8.10 -5.64
CA LEU A 215 -3.10 -9.03 -4.88
C LEU A 215 -2.59 -10.45 -5.04
N HIS A 216 -2.64 -11.20 -3.94
CA HIS A 216 -2.47 -12.65 -3.91
C HIS A 216 -3.80 -13.30 -4.27
N ASP A 217 -3.93 -13.78 -5.51
CA ASP A 217 -5.24 -14.14 -6.09
C ASP A 217 -5.98 -15.27 -5.39
N LYS A 218 -5.26 -16.25 -4.83
CA LYS A 218 -5.85 -17.39 -4.13
C LYS A 218 -4.88 -17.92 -3.09
N ALA A 219 -5.38 -18.51 -2.00
CA ALA A 219 -4.54 -19.23 -1.05
C ALA A 219 -3.74 -20.33 -1.77
N ALA A 220 -2.42 -20.28 -1.65
CA ALA A 220 -1.51 -21.26 -2.22
C ALA A 220 -1.44 -22.49 -1.32
N LEU A 221 -1.36 -23.66 -1.96
CA LEU A 221 -1.18 -24.94 -1.28
C LEU A 221 0.30 -25.34 -1.32
N PRO A 222 0.82 -26.04 -0.30
CA PRO A 222 2.23 -26.44 -0.24
C PRO A 222 2.76 -27.21 -1.45
N ASN A 223 1.88 -27.95 -2.15
CA ASN A 223 2.23 -28.79 -3.29
C ASN A 223 1.98 -28.12 -4.65
N GLU A 224 1.34 -26.95 -4.68
CA GLU A 224 1.19 -26.19 -5.92
C GLU A 224 2.53 -25.56 -6.28
N VAL A 225 2.87 -25.49 -7.56
CA VAL A 225 4.05 -24.74 -8.03
C VAL A 225 3.57 -23.38 -8.50
N VAL A 226 4.25 -22.30 -8.08
CA VAL A 226 3.93 -20.96 -8.59
C VAL A 226 4.07 -20.92 -10.11
N PRO A 227 3.22 -20.20 -10.85
CA PRO A 227 3.21 -20.24 -12.32
C PRO A 227 4.54 -19.90 -13.00
N CYS A 228 5.37 -19.08 -12.35
CA CYS A 228 6.70 -18.71 -12.85
C CYS A 228 7.80 -19.74 -12.55
N GLY A 229 7.50 -20.83 -11.85
CA GLY A 229 8.47 -21.85 -11.43
C GLY A 229 9.48 -21.39 -10.38
N CYS A 230 9.35 -20.16 -9.87
CA CYS A 230 10.17 -19.64 -8.79
C CYS A 230 9.92 -20.41 -7.48
N ARG A 231 10.82 -20.26 -6.52
CA ARG A 231 10.69 -20.98 -5.25
C ARG A 231 9.69 -20.29 -4.35
N GLN A 232 8.92 -21.09 -3.62
CA GLN A 232 8.00 -20.58 -2.61
C GLN A 232 8.22 -21.27 -1.27
N GLN A 233 7.85 -20.59 -0.21
CA GLN A 233 7.77 -21.13 1.15
C GLN A 233 6.56 -20.55 1.86
N PHE A 234 6.16 -21.28 2.90
CA PHE A 234 5.13 -20.85 3.84
C PHE A 234 5.78 -20.62 5.18
N ALA A 235 5.46 -19.51 5.80
CA ALA A 235 5.99 -19.20 7.11
C ALA A 235 4.94 -18.52 7.98
N ARG A 236 4.83 -19.02 9.20
CA ARG A 236 3.87 -18.51 10.18
C ARG A 236 4.14 -17.05 10.49
N GLN A 237 3.05 -16.32 10.75
CA GLN A 237 3.09 -14.95 11.25
C GLN A 237 3.96 -14.79 12.51
N THR A 238 4.09 -15.82 13.34
CA THR A 238 4.90 -15.74 14.56
C THR A 238 6.41 -15.74 14.29
N HIS A 239 6.86 -16.31 13.17
CA HIS A 239 8.29 -16.37 12.83
C HIS A 239 8.73 -15.24 11.91
N ARG A 240 7.87 -14.82 10.96
CA ARG A 240 8.16 -13.76 9.96
C ARG A 240 9.49 -13.94 9.21
N MET A 241 9.92 -15.18 9.02
CA MET A 241 11.16 -15.49 8.31
C MET A 241 11.13 -16.87 7.67
N CYS A 242 11.84 -17.03 6.57
CA CYS A 242 12.07 -18.33 5.93
C CYS A 242 13.41 -18.33 5.15
N LEU A 243 14.00 -19.52 4.98
CA LEU A 243 15.33 -19.69 4.40
C LEU A 243 15.24 -20.43 3.06
N PHE A 244 15.60 -19.78 1.96
CA PHE A 244 15.68 -20.41 0.64
C PHE A 244 17.10 -20.92 0.38
N THR A 245 17.27 -22.23 0.20
CA THR A 245 18.57 -22.90 0.00
C THR A 245 18.72 -23.46 -1.41
N GLY A 246 19.95 -23.65 -1.89
CA GLY A 246 20.24 -24.25 -3.21
C GLY A 246 19.97 -23.30 -4.39
N LEU A 247 20.11 -22.00 -4.14
CA LEU A 247 19.92 -20.93 -5.13
C LEU A 247 21.15 -20.83 -6.04
N SER A 248 20.99 -20.27 -7.24
CA SER A 248 22.11 -19.96 -8.11
C SER A 248 22.88 -18.76 -7.58
N HIS A 249 24.21 -18.88 -7.44
CA HIS A 249 25.07 -17.78 -7.02
C HIS A 249 25.23 -16.69 -8.10
N THR A 250 24.91 -17.00 -9.36
CA THR A 250 25.01 -16.06 -10.48
C THR A 250 23.73 -15.25 -10.71
N SER A 251 22.63 -15.62 -10.05
CA SER A 251 21.35 -14.92 -10.14
C SER A 251 21.22 -13.89 -9.02
N THR A 252 20.35 -12.91 -9.25
CA THR A 252 19.80 -12.07 -8.18
C THR A 252 18.38 -12.54 -7.87
N TYR A 253 17.88 -12.24 -6.68
CA TYR A 253 16.56 -12.65 -6.24
C TYR A 253 15.85 -11.52 -5.50
N TYR A 254 14.52 -11.49 -5.57
CA TYR A 254 13.69 -10.60 -4.77
C TYR A 254 12.49 -11.36 -4.19
N ALA A 255 12.02 -10.94 -3.03
CA ALA A 255 10.89 -11.58 -2.36
C ALA A 255 9.57 -10.84 -2.62
N MET A 256 8.53 -11.61 -2.89
CA MET A 256 7.13 -11.21 -2.88
C MET A 256 6.44 -11.94 -1.74
N ILE A 257 5.79 -11.19 -0.85
CA ILE A 257 5.17 -11.75 0.37
C ILE A 257 3.75 -11.23 0.50
N ALA A 258 2.81 -12.12 0.76
CA ALA A 258 1.44 -11.82 1.14
C ALA A 258 0.95 -12.82 2.18
N LEU A 259 -0.08 -12.46 2.94
CA LEU A 259 -0.83 -13.43 3.74
C LEU A 259 -1.34 -14.54 2.81
N ASN A 260 -1.29 -15.80 3.22
CA ASN A 260 -1.76 -16.93 2.41
C ASN A 260 -3.30 -17.03 2.39
N GLU A 261 -3.94 -15.97 1.92
CA GLU A 261 -5.39 -15.81 1.84
C GLU A 261 -5.81 -15.27 0.48
N ASP A 262 -7.10 -15.44 0.17
CA ASP A 262 -7.73 -14.88 -1.02
C ASP A 262 -7.68 -13.35 -1.04
N ARG A 263 -7.08 -12.83 -2.10
CA ARG A 263 -6.92 -11.39 -2.38
C ARG A 263 -6.22 -10.66 -1.24
N ALA A 264 -5.23 -11.30 -0.61
CA ALA A 264 -4.35 -10.63 0.33
C ALA A 264 -3.44 -9.62 -0.39
N PHE A 265 -2.94 -8.63 0.32
CA PHE A 265 -2.08 -7.61 -0.27
C PHE A 265 -0.64 -8.07 -0.28
N TYR A 266 0.02 -7.92 -1.43
CA TYR A 266 1.46 -8.06 -1.48
C TYR A 266 2.14 -6.83 -0.87
N GLY A 267 3.13 -7.06 -0.02
CA GLY A 267 4.07 -6.02 0.39
C GLY A 267 4.83 -5.44 -0.79
N VAL A 268 5.53 -4.32 -0.57
CA VAL A 268 6.47 -3.80 -1.57
C VAL A 268 7.58 -4.84 -1.76
N PRO A 269 7.82 -5.29 -3.01
CA PRO A 269 8.89 -6.24 -3.30
C PRO A 269 10.22 -5.77 -2.73
N SER A 270 11.02 -6.71 -2.22
CA SER A 270 12.35 -6.39 -1.71
C SER A 270 13.27 -5.90 -2.82
N ASP A 271 14.35 -5.24 -2.43
CA ASP A 271 15.49 -5.06 -3.33
C ASP A 271 16.10 -6.42 -3.70
N ARG A 272 16.79 -6.43 -4.83
CA ARG A 272 17.41 -7.63 -5.39
C ARG A 272 18.68 -7.96 -4.63
N LEU A 273 18.86 -9.24 -4.31
CA LEU A 273 20.02 -9.75 -3.59
C LEU A 273 20.52 -11.06 -4.22
N SER A 274 21.83 -11.22 -4.34
CA SER A 274 22.45 -12.51 -4.65
C SER A 274 22.78 -13.27 -3.36
N PRO A 275 22.76 -14.63 -3.38
CA PRO A 275 23.04 -15.46 -2.20
C PRO A 275 24.44 -15.28 -1.58
N GLY A 276 25.34 -14.53 -2.25
CA GLY A 276 26.76 -14.45 -1.94
C GLY A 276 27.51 -15.71 -2.37
N SER A 277 28.79 -15.58 -2.71
CA SER A 277 29.71 -16.72 -2.67
C SER A 277 29.94 -17.08 -1.21
N TYR A 278 30.02 -18.37 -0.89
CA TYR A 278 30.45 -18.82 0.43
C TYR A 278 31.91 -18.39 0.63
N GLU A 279 32.14 -17.19 1.14
CA GLU A 279 33.42 -16.88 1.76
C GLU A 279 33.43 -17.66 3.07
N SER A 280 34.34 -18.63 3.14
CA SER A 280 34.65 -19.39 4.34
C SER A 280 34.69 -18.43 5.51
N VAL A 281 33.79 -18.62 6.47
CA VAL A 281 33.86 -17.95 7.76
C VAL A 281 35.21 -18.33 8.34
N GLU A 282 36.19 -17.43 8.28
CA GLU A 282 37.39 -17.56 9.09
C GLU A 282 36.91 -17.66 10.53
N TYR A 283 37.19 -18.82 11.15
CA TYR A 283 37.01 -19.02 12.57
C TYR A 283 37.70 -17.87 13.29
N LEU A 284 36.92 -16.96 13.87
CA LEU A 284 37.40 -16.04 14.89
C LEU A 284 37.83 -16.89 16.08
N SER A 285 39.09 -17.28 16.03
CA SER A 285 39.82 -17.87 17.13
C SER A 285 40.17 -16.72 18.07
N GLN A 286 39.45 -16.60 19.18
CA GLN A 286 39.95 -16.11 20.48
C GLN A 286 38.87 -16.25 21.55
#